data_AF-A0A2V9GYU9-F1
#
_entry.id   AF-A0A2V9GYU9-F1
#
_cell.length_a   1.000
_cell.length_b   1.000
_cell.length_c   1.000
_cell.angle_alpha   90.00
_cell.angle_beta   90.00
_cell.angle_gamma   90.00
#
_symmetry.space_group_name_H-M   'P 1'
#
loop_
_entity.id
_entity.type
_entity.pdbx_description
1 polymer ?
#
loop_
_entity_poly.entity_id
_entity_poly.type
_entity_poly.pdbx_seq_one_letter_code
_entity_poly.pdbx_strand_id
1 'polypeptide(L)'
;MTTMVSGTYFNFGTNALFHNNGNGTFTNVTREAGLEGGSWSTGCAWGDYDRDGRLDLYVARYVDFDRTRIATPGSNSYCHYQGVAVACGPQGLPGLSDLFYHNEGGGKFREVSGEVGARDTDRAYGLGVTWIDYDNDGWPDIYVANDSVPNFLWRNKGNGTFEEVAFEAGCAVNGEGRAQASMGGLQYSLSQRSRML
;
A
#
# COMPACT_ATOMS: atom_id res chain seq x y z
N MET A 1 -6.45 -16.12 11.37
CA MET A 1 -5.49 -15.04 11.11
C MET A 1 -4.80 -15.38 9.81
N THR A 2 -5.19 -14.70 8.73
CA THR A 2 -4.62 -14.85 7.39
C THR A 2 -3.44 -13.90 7.33
N THR A 3 -2.23 -14.41 7.06
CA THR A 3 -1.06 -13.56 6.90
C THR A 3 -0.83 -13.40 5.41
N MET A 4 -0.92 -12.17 4.92
CA MET A 4 -0.30 -11.87 3.64
C MET A 4 1.20 -11.73 3.89
N VAL A 5 1.99 -12.52 3.19
CA VAL A 5 3.45 -12.39 3.17
C VAL A 5 3.80 -12.02 1.75
N SER A 6 4.28 -10.81 1.54
CA SER A 6 4.85 -10.43 0.25
C SER A 6 6.06 -11.33 -0.07
N GLY A 7 6.18 -11.77 -1.33
CA GLY A 7 7.01 -12.88 -1.78
C GLY A 7 8.53 -12.73 -1.57
N THR A 8 9.17 -13.91 -1.48
CA THR A 8 10.59 -14.27 -1.34
C THR A 8 11.67 -13.17 -1.33
N TYR A 9 12.44 -13.16 -0.23
CA TYR A 9 13.75 -12.54 0.02
C TYR A 9 13.89 -11.01 -0.13
N PHE A 10 13.06 -10.32 -0.93
CA PHE A 10 13.10 -8.87 -1.10
C PHE A 10 11.74 -8.27 -1.49
N ASN A 11 10.61 -8.74 -0.94
CA ASN A 11 9.29 -8.13 -1.17
C ASN A 11 8.96 -7.87 -2.67
N PHE A 12 9.53 -8.68 -3.56
CA PHE A 12 9.58 -8.45 -5.00
C PHE A 12 9.05 -9.68 -5.72
N GLY A 13 7.98 -9.50 -6.48
CA GLY A 13 7.28 -10.55 -7.20
C GLY A 13 5.80 -10.55 -6.91
N THR A 14 5.13 -11.69 -7.12
CA THR A 14 3.71 -11.84 -6.78
C THR A 14 3.52 -11.73 -5.26
N ASN A 15 2.49 -11.00 -4.83
CA ASN A 15 2.05 -11.05 -3.44
C ASN A 15 1.73 -12.51 -3.04
N ALA A 16 1.74 -12.84 -1.75
CA ALA A 16 1.26 -14.15 -1.30
C ALA A 16 0.28 -14.05 -0.13
N LEU A 17 -0.88 -14.69 -0.28
CA LEU A 17 -1.89 -14.83 0.77
C LEU A 17 -1.90 -16.28 1.27
N PHE A 18 -1.72 -16.45 2.58
CA PHE A 18 -1.74 -17.77 3.22
C PHE A 18 -2.96 -17.94 4.14
N HIS A 19 -3.82 -18.91 3.81
CA HIS A 19 -4.93 -19.35 4.64
C HIS A 19 -4.41 -20.24 5.77
N ASN A 20 -4.72 -19.90 7.02
CA ASN A 20 -4.41 -20.74 8.17
C ASN A 20 -5.44 -21.87 8.31
N ASN A 21 -5.01 -23.12 8.16
CA ASN A 21 -5.88 -24.30 8.17
C ASN A 21 -6.33 -24.73 9.58
N GLY A 22 -5.90 -24.03 10.64
CA GLY A 22 -6.28 -24.31 12.03
C GLY A 22 -5.55 -25.49 12.68
N ASN A 23 -4.63 -26.14 11.97
CA ASN A 23 -3.88 -27.31 12.40
C ASN A 23 -2.35 -27.07 12.39
N GLY A 24 -1.92 -25.81 12.42
CA GLY A 24 -0.51 -25.43 12.33
C GLY A 24 0.05 -25.42 10.91
N THR A 25 -0.78 -25.66 9.89
CA THR A 25 -0.39 -25.55 8.48
C THR A 25 -1.05 -24.36 7.78
N PHE A 26 -0.46 -23.94 6.67
CA PHE A 26 -0.96 -22.86 5.84
C PHE A 26 -1.09 -23.31 4.39
N THR A 27 -2.16 -22.86 3.73
CA THR A 27 -2.38 -23.05 2.29
C THR A 27 -2.14 -21.73 1.59
N ASN A 28 -1.27 -21.72 0.57
CA ASN A 28 -1.18 -20.57 -0.32
C ASN A 28 -2.45 -20.51 -1.17
N VAL A 29 -3.22 -19.43 -1.03
CA VAL A 29 -4.50 -19.21 -1.74
C VAL A 29 -4.45 -17.99 -2.65
N THR A 30 -3.26 -17.48 -2.95
CA THR A 30 -3.07 -16.20 -3.65
C THR A 30 -3.80 -16.13 -4.99
N ARG A 31 -3.61 -17.16 -5.82
CA ARG A 31 -4.20 -17.24 -7.15
C ARG A 31 -5.71 -17.42 -7.05
N GLU A 32 -6.12 -18.32 -6.17
CA GLU A 32 -7.51 -18.61 -5.91
C GLU A 32 -8.23 -17.35 -5.40
N ALA A 33 -7.55 -16.52 -4.62
CA ALA A 33 -8.09 -15.28 -4.07
C ALA A 33 -8.10 -14.11 -5.06
N GLY A 34 -7.39 -14.19 -6.19
CA GLY A 34 -7.28 -13.07 -7.14
C GLY A 34 -6.26 -12.00 -6.72
N LEU A 35 -5.32 -12.35 -5.84
CA LEU A 35 -4.33 -11.42 -5.27
C LEU A 35 -2.94 -11.56 -5.92
N GLU A 36 -2.89 -11.97 -7.20
CA GLU A 36 -1.64 -12.12 -7.94
C GLU A 36 -1.02 -10.79 -8.40
N GLY A 37 -1.69 -9.65 -8.15
CA GLY A 37 -1.06 -8.35 -8.32
C GLY A 37 0.21 -8.26 -7.48
N GLY A 38 1.27 -7.67 -8.04
CA GLY A 38 2.59 -7.69 -7.40
C GLY A 38 3.58 -6.75 -8.09
N SER A 39 4.85 -7.13 -8.03
CA SER A 39 6.08 -6.31 -8.14
C SER A 39 6.62 -5.97 -6.76
N TRP A 40 7.09 -4.75 -6.51
CA TRP A 40 7.66 -4.40 -5.21
C TRP A 40 6.60 -3.87 -4.26
N SER A 41 6.06 -4.75 -3.42
CA SER A 41 5.06 -4.43 -2.39
C SER A 41 5.73 -4.27 -1.03
N THR A 42 5.46 -3.19 -0.30
CA THR A 42 6.20 -2.83 0.92
C THR A 42 5.38 -2.95 2.19
N GLY A 43 4.05 -2.77 2.09
CA GLY A 43 3.14 -2.83 3.21
C GLY A 43 1.73 -3.20 2.77
N CYS A 44 0.92 -3.68 3.71
CA CYS A 44 -0.49 -3.91 3.49
C CYS A 44 -1.29 -3.73 4.78
N ALA A 45 -2.57 -3.39 4.66
CA ALA A 45 -3.47 -3.28 5.80
C ALA A 45 -4.90 -3.67 5.41
N TRP A 46 -5.62 -4.21 6.38
CA TRP A 46 -7.01 -4.67 6.23
C TRP A 46 -7.98 -3.67 6.85
N GLY A 47 -9.08 -3.40 6.16
CA GLY A 47 -10.15 -2.51 6.63
C GLY A 47 -11.44 -2.75 5.86
N ASP A 48 -12.58 -2.43 6.43
CA ASP A 48 -13.92 -2.63 5.85
C ASP A 48 -14.44 -1.28 5.33
N TYR A 49 -14.14 -0.93 4.07
CA TYR A 49 -14.36 0.44 3.58
C TYR A 49 -15.82 0.75 3.26
N ASP A 50 -16.61 -0.28 2.95
CA ASP A 50 -18.03 -0.16 2.60
C ASP A 50 -18.97 -0.64 3.72
N ARG A 51 -18.40 -1.12 4.83
CA ARG A 51 -19.11 -1.62 6.03
C ARG A 51 -19.99 -2.83 5.74
N ASP A 52 -19.60 -3.66 4.79
CA ASP A 52 -20.32 -4.89 4.47
C ASP A 52 -19.96 -6.07 5.40
N GLY A 53 -19.06 -5.85 6.36
CA GLY A 53 -18.61 -6.83 7.34
C GLY A 53 -17.48 -7.73 6.84
N ARG A 54 -16.97 -7.51 5.61
CA ARG A 54 -15.81 -8.19 5.04
C ARG A 54 -14.64 -7.23 5.01
N LEU A 55 -13.46 -7.74 5.38
CA LEU A 55 -12.25 -6.93 5.34
C LEU A 55 -11.71 -6.89 3.91
N ASP A 56 -11.56 -5.68 3.40
CA ASP A 56 -10.87 -5.31 2.17
C ASP A 56 -9.38 -5.09 2.43
N LEU A 57 -8.62 -4.98 1.35
CA LEU A 57 -7.16 -5.00 1.41
C LEU A 57 -6.55 -3.85 0.63
N TYR A 58 -5.75 -3.03 1.30
CA TYR A 58 -4.86 -2.08 0.65
C TYR A 58 -3.43 -2.59 0.65
N VAL A 59 -2.71 -2.44 -0.47
CA VAL A 59 -1.32 -2.85 -0.65
C VAL A 59 -0.49 -1.70 -1.18
N ALA A 60 0.42 -1.22 -0.35
CA ALA A 60 1.40 -0.20 -0.72
C ALA A 60 2.49 -0.81 -1.61
N ARG A 61 2.85 -0.10 -2.68
CA ARG A 61 3.90 -0.48 -3.64
C ARG A 61 4.92 0.65 -3.77
N TYR A 62 6.12 0.26 -4.19
CA TYR A 62 7.28 1.13 -4.13
C TYR A 62 7.80 1.47 -5.53
N VAL A 63 8.83 0.76 -6.00
CA VAL A 63 9.51 1.05 -7.27
C VAL A 63 9.18 -0.03 -8.30
N ASP A 64 8.91 0.39 -9.54
CA ASP A 64 8.83 -0.48 -10.70
C ASP A 64 10.24 -0.89 -11.14
N PHE A 65 10.82 -1.80 -10.36
CA PHE A 65 12.21 -2.17 -10.52
C PHE A 65 12.38 -3.20 -11.65
N ASP A 66 12.92 -2.72 -12.78
CA ASP A 66 13.33 -3.55 -13.90
C ASP A 66 14.86 -3.56 -14.01
N ARG A 67 15.47 -4.74 -13.78
CA ARG A 67 16.93 -4.94 -13.84
C ARG A 67 17.55 -4.55 -15.18
N THR A 68 16.76 -4.60 -16.26
CA THR A 68 17.22 -4.26 -17.61
C THR A 68 17.18 -2.76 -17.90
N ARG A 69 16.49 -1.99 -17.05
CA ARG A 69 16.28 -0.53 -17.20
C ARG A 69 16.79 0.28 -16.00
N ILE A 70 17.61 -0.32 -15.13
CA ILE A 70 18.19 0.39 -14.00
C ILE A 70 19.06 1.53 -14.53
N ALA A 71 18.77 2.74 -14.07
CA ALA A 71 19.56 3.91 -14.37
C ALA A 71 21.01 3.74 -13.88
N THR A 72 21.97 4.11 -14.72
CA THR A 72 23.40 4.00 -14.38
C THR A 72 23.73 4.91 -13.19
N PRO A 73 24.57 4.49 -12.24
CA PRO A 73 25.04 5.36 -11.17
C PRO A 73 25.57 6.69 -11.70
N GLY A 74 25.14 7.79 -11.08
CA GLY A 74 25.50 9.16 -11.50
C GLY A 74 24.81 9.67 -12.77
N SER A 75 23.86 8.93 -13.37
CA SER A 75 23.17 9.34 -14.61
C SER A 75 22.28 10.58 -14.47
N ASN A 76 21.80 10.88 -13.27
CA ASN A 76 21.08 12.12 -12.93
C ASN A 76 21.28 12.50 -11.46
N SER A 77 20.72 13.63 -11.03
CA SER A 77 20.87 14.18 -9.67
C SER A 77 20.43 13.23 -8.56
N TYR A 78 19.47 12.33 -8.81
CA TYR A 78 19.00 11.34 -7.83
C TYR A 78 19.91 10.11 -7.71
N CYS A 79 20.94 10.02 -8.57
CA CYS A 79 21.96 8.97 -8.57
C CYS A 79 23.32 9.52 -8.12
N HIS A 80 23.32 10.63 -7.39
CA HIS A 80 24.50 11.20 -6.74
C HIS A 80 24.22 11.37 -5.25
N TYR A 81 25.19 10.98 -4.42
CA TYR A 81 25.18 11.26 -2.99
C TYR A 81 26.46 12.01 -2.63
N GLN A 82 26.31 13.25 -2.16
CA GLN A 82 27.44 14.14 -1.82
C GLN A 82 28.47 14.27 -2.96
N GLY A 83 28.01 14.32 -4.21
CA GLY A 83 28.86 14.43 -5.41
C GLY A 83 29.51 13.11 -5.85
N VAL A 84 29.22 12.00 -5.18
CA VAL A 84 29.67 10.65 -5.57
C VAL A 84 28.56 9.95 -6.34
N ALA A 85 28.89 9.39 -7.51
CA ALA A 85 27.97 8.58 -8.28
C ALA A 85 27.57 7.32 -7.49
N VAL A 86 26.27 7.15 -7.26
CA VAL A 86 25.67 6.01 -6.53
C VAL A 86 24.46 5.49 -7.29
N ALA A 87 23.92 4.34 -6.88
CA ALA A 87 22.62 3.89 -7.37
C ALA A 87 21.54 4.96 -7.10
N CYS A 88 20.56 5.07 -8.00
CA CYS A 88 19.52 6.08 -7.87
C CYS A 88 18.63 5.80 -6.67
N GLY A 89 18.29 6.86 -5.91
CA GLY A 89 17.21 6.81 -4.93
C GLY A 89 15.84 6.64 -5.60
N PRO A 90 14.76 6.40 -4.83
CA PRO A 90 13.42 6.19 -5.35
C PRO A 90 12.98 7.22 -6.38
N GLN A 91 13.17 8.53 -6.12
CA GLN A 91 12.83 9.63 -7.05
C GLN A 91 13.52 9.57 -8.41
N GLY A 92 14.60 8.80 -8.54
CA GLY A 92 15.28 8.55 -9.82
C GLY A 92 14.77 7.33 -10.57
N LEU A 93 13.76 6.64 -10.05
CA LEU A 93 13.21 5.38 -10.56
C LEU A 93 11.68 5.51 -10.75
N PRO A 94 11.10 4.81 -11.74
CA PRO A 94 9.65 4.78 -11.90
C PRO A 94 9.00 4.12 -10.67
N GLY A 95 7.99 4.77 -10.09
CA GLY A 95 7.20 4.17 -9.02
C GLY A 95 6.06 3.28 -9.53
N LEU A 96 5.39 2.62 -8.60
CA LEU A 96 4.17 1.83 -8.83
C LEU A 96 3.00 2.49 -8.11
N SER A 97 1.83 2.57 -8.76
CA SER A 97 0.59 2.93 -8.04
C SER A 97 0.32 1.93 -6.92
N ASP A 98 -0.40 2.26 -5.86
CA ASP A 98 -0.84 1.24 -4.90
C ASP A 98 -1.95 0.34 -5.46
N LEU A 99 -2.30 -0.74 -4.74
CA LEU A 99 -3.41 -1.63 -5.08
C LEU A 99 -4.46 -1.62 -3.97
N PHE A 100 -5.73 -1.55 -4.36
CA PHE A 100 -6.86 -1.67 -3.44
C PHE A 100 -7.71 -2.83 -3.92
N TYR A 101 -7.96 -3.81 -3.06
CA TYR A 101 -8.82 -4.95 -3.34
C TYR A 101 -10.09 -4.95 -2.50
N HIS A 102 -11.25 -5.01 -3.16
CA HIS A 102 -12.53 -5.27 -2.51
C HIS A 102 -12.72 -6.77 -2.29
N ASN A 103 -13.24 -7.15 -1.11
CA ASN A 103 -13.56 -8.52 -0.75
C ASN A 103 -14.97 -8.89 -1.22
N GLU A 104 -15.05 -9.67 -2.30
CA GLU A 104 -16.30 -10.15 -2.89
C GLU A 104 -16.95 -11.28 -2.06
N GLY A 105 -16.28 -11.74 -1.00
CA GLY A 105 -16.68 -12.89 -0.20
C GLY A 105 -16.16 -14.22 -0.78
N GLY A 106 -16.32 -15.30 -0.02
CA GLY A 106 -15.86 -16.64 -0.44
C GLY A 106 -14.35 -16.74 -0.69
N GLY A 107 -13.56 -15.85 -0.08
CA GLY A 107 -12.11 -15.75 -0.27
C GLY A 107 -11.69 -15.14 -1.62
N LYS A 108 -12.57 -14.41 -2.31
CA LYS A 108 -12.27 -13.74 -3.59
C LYS A 108 -12.10 -12.25 -3.42
N PHE A 109 -11.12 -11.69 -4.12
CA PHE A 109 -10.79 -10.29 -4.13
C PHE A 109 -10.76 -9.73 -5.55
N ARG A 110 -11.15 -8.47 -5.71
CA ARG A 110 -11.12 -7.75 -6.98
C ARG A 110 -10.37 -6.43 -6.80
N GLU A 111 -9.43 -6.14 -7.70
CA GLU A 111 -8.70 -4.86 -7.70
C GLU A 111 -9.65 -3.73 -8.12
N VAL A 112 -9.75 -2.68 -7.29
CA VAL A 112 -10.72 -1.59 -7.41
C VAL A 112 -10.12 -0.20 -7.24
N SER A 113 -8.79 -0.05 -7.15
CA SER A 113 -8.14 1.26 -6.89
C SER A 113 -8.69 2.40 -7.75
N GLY A 114 -8.85 2.16 -9.05
CA GLY A 114 -9.37 3.15 -9.99
C GLY A 114 -10.89 3.39 -9.87
N GLU A 115 -11.65 2.38 -9.44
CA GLU A 115 -13.10 2.46 -9.31
C GLU A 115 -13.50 3.24 -8.04
N VAL A 116 -12.79 3.01 -6.93
CA VAL A 116 -13.06 3.67 -5.65
C VAL A 116 -12.36 5.03 -5.53
N GLY A 117 -11.59 5.46 -6.53
CA GLY A 117 -10.89 6.75 -6.52
C GLY A 117 -9.61 6.79 -5.67
N ALA A 118 -9.19 5.67 -5.08
CA ALA A 118 -7.96 5.53 -4.32
C ALA A 118 -6.78 5.01 -5.17
N ARG A 119 -6.69 5.47 -6.42
CA ARG A 119 -5.57 5.15 -7.31
C ARG A 119 -4.58 6.31 -7.30
N ASP A 120 -3.42 6.04 -6.73
CA ASP A 120 -2.28 6.91 -6.89
C ASP A 120 -1.82 6.97 -8.36
N THR A 121 -2.09 8.10 -9.01
CA THR A 121 -1.67 8.38 -10.38
C THR A 121 -0.24 8.90 -10.49
N ASP A 122 0.28 9.46 -9.41
CA ASP A 122 1.64 10.00 -9.32
C ASP A 122 2.68 8.89 -9.15
N ARG A 123 2.23 7.68 -8.76
CA ARG A 123 3.06 6.50 -8.55
C ARG A 123 4.16 6.80 -7.53
N ALA A 124 3.72 7.23 -6.37
CA ALA A 124 4.52 7.46 -5.20
C ALA A 124 5.21 6.17 -4.72
N TYR A 125 6.00 6.33 -3.67
CA TYR A 125 6.86 5.28 -3.14
C TYR A 125 6.31 4.81 -1.80
N GLY A 126 5.17 4.12 -1.81
CA GLY A 126 4.48 3.65 -0.61
C GLY A 126 5.37 2.72 0.22
N LEU A 127 5.34 2.86 1.54
CA LEU A 127 6.06 2.02 2.50
C LEU A 127 5.11 1.39 3.52
N GLY A 128 4.37 2.21 4.26
CA GLY A 128 3.45 1.77 5.30
C GLY A 128 2.04 2.26 5.03
N VAL A 129 1.05 1.43 5.33
CA VAL A 129 -0.37 1.78 5.22
C VAL A 129 -1.08 1.48 6.53
N THR A 130 -2.02 2.33 6.91
CA THR A 130 -2.90 2.11 8.07
C THR A 130 -4.32 2.59 7.79
N TRP A 131 -5.30 1.89 8.37
CA TRP A 131 -6.68 2.32 8.38
C TRP A 131 -6.98 3.08 9.66
N ILE A 132 -7.58 4.26 9.52
CA ILE A 132 -7.91 5.18 10.61
C ILE A 132 -9.24 5.86 10.31
N ASP A 133 -9.99 6.27 11.33
CA ASP A 133 -11.11 7.20 11.17
C ASP A 133 -10.59 8.57 11.59
N TYR A 134 -10.06 9.35 10.64
CA TYR A 134 -9.28 10.55 10.99
C TYR A 134 -10.17 11.75 11.34
N ASP A 135 -11.35 11.84 10.74
CA ASP A 135 -12.29 12.93 10.95
C ASP A 135 -13.44 12.60 11.92
N ASN A 136 -13.49 11.36 12.43
CA ASN A 136 -14.52 10.83 13.33
C ASN A 136 -15.92 10.82 12.70
N ASP A 137 -16.02 10.66 11.37
CA ASP A 137 -17.30 10.42 10.69
C ASP A 137 -17.74 8.94 10.75
N GLY A 138 -16.87 8.09 11.31
CA GLY A 138 -17.05 6.67 11.52
C GLY A 138 -16.62 5.82 10.32
N TRP A 139 -16.35 6.41 9.16
CA TRP A 139 -15.90 5.69 7.97
C TRP A 139 -14.38 5.52 8.03
N PRO A 140 -13.86 4.33 7.71
CA PRO A 140 -12.42 4.12 7.77
C PRO A 140 -11.75 4.74 6.54
N ASP A 141 -10.82 5.63 6.80
CA ASP A 141 -9.88 6.28 5.90
C ASP A 141 -8.55 5.51 5.83
N ILE A 142 -7.68 5.88 4.89
CA ILE A 142 -6.40 5.22 4.66
C ILE A 142 -5.28 6.25 4.65
N TYR A 143 -4.31 6.09 5.54
CA TYR A 143 -3.06 6.84 5.49
C TYR A 143 -1.95 6.00 4.89
N VAL A 144 -1.22 6.56 3.91
CA VAL A 144 -0.07 5.93 3.25
C VAL A 144 1.18 6.77 3.50
N ALA A 145 2.15 6.16 4.17
CA ALA A 145 3.48 6.72 4.37
C ALA A 145 4.32 6.48 3.10
N ASN A 146 4.72 7.56 2.44
CA ASN A 146 5.51 7.54 1.22
C ASN A 146 6.98 7.86 1.51
N ASP A 147 7.88 7.31 0.70
CA ASP A 147 9.30 7.65 0.72
C ASP A 147 9.59 8.84 -0.21
N SER A 148 10.26 9.86 0.32
CA SER A 148 10.84 10.97 -0.46
C SER A 148 9.85 11.81 -1.27
N VAL A 149 8.55 11.53 -1.19
CA VAL A 149 7.43 12.27 -1.78
C VAL A 149 6.32 12.45 -0.74
N PRO A 150 5.35 13.36 -0.95
CA PRO A 150 4.30 13.59 0.03
C PRO A 150 3.51 12.32 0.36
N ASN A 151 3.08 12.18 1.62
CA ASN A 151 2.21 11.08 2.07
C ASN A 151 0.79 11.24 1.49
N PHE A 152 0.03 10.14 1.45
CA PHE A 152 -1.39 10.19 1.11
C PHE A 152 -2.29 10.00 2.33
N LEU A 153 -3.47 10.63 2.27
CA LEU A 153 -4.59 10.39 3.15
C LEU A 153 -5.83 10.28 2.28
N TRP A 154 -6.26 9.05 2.05
CA TRP A 154 -7.50 8.76 1.33
C TRP A 154 -8.65 8.83 2.33
N ARG A 155 -9.42 9.91 2.29
CA ARG A 155 -10.65 10.06 3.05
C ARG A 155 -11.78 9.28 2.39
N ASN A 156 -12.46 8.45 3.16
CA ASN A 156 -13.64 7.72 2.70
C ASN A 156 -14.86 8.65 2.70
N LYS A 157 -15.56 8.73 1.58
CA LYS A 157 -16.70 9.65 1.41
C LYS A 157 -18.04 9.05 1.86
N GLY A 158 -18.01 7.82 2.40
CA GLY A 158 -19.20 7.09 2.85
C GLY A 158 -20.14 6.63 1.73
N ASN A 159 -19.69 6.68 0.48
CA ASN A 159 -20.43 6.28 -0.71
C ASN A 159 -19.69 5.22 -1.54
N GLY A 160 -18.68 4.57 -0.96
CA GLY A 160 -17.81 3.60 -1.62
C GLY A 160 -16.66 4.22 -2.44
N THR A 161 -16.42 5.53 -2.30
CA THR A 161 -15.30 6.22 -2.97
C THR A 161 -14.46 7.01 -1.98
N PHE A 162 -13.23 7.29 -2.39
CA PHE A 162 -12.21 8.00 -1.63
C PHE A 162 -11.80 9.31 -2.30
N GLU A 163 -11.29 10.24 -1.51
CA GLU A 163 -10.62 11.46 -1.96
C GLU A 163 -9.26 11.61 -1.26
N GLU A 164 -8.23 12.02 -2.01
CA GLU A 164 -6.92 12.35 -1.44
C GLU A 164 -6.98 13.74 -0.80
N VAL A 165 -6.59 13.84 0.47
CA VAL A 165 -6.69 15.09 1.26
C VAL A 165 -5.48 15.34 2.16
N ALA A 166 -4.32 14.69 1.93
CA ALA A 166 -3.20 14.76 2.86
C ALA A 166 -2.63 16.18 3.03
N PHE A 167 -2.69 17.00 1.98
CA PHE A 167 -2.22 18.39 2.06
C PHE A 167 -3.16 19.23 2.92
N GLU A 168 -4.46 19.12 2.70
CA GLU A 168 -5.51 19.80 3.44
C GLU A 168 -5.55 19.35 4.91
N ALA A 169 -5.29 18.06 5.15
CA ALA A 169 -5.20 17.47 6.48
C ALA A 169 -3.85 17.76 7.19
N GLY A 170 -2.86 18.31 6.49
CA GLY A 170 -1.56 18.67 7.05
C GLY A 170 -0.64 17.49 7.36
N CYS A 171 -0.86 16.33 6.74
CA CYS A 171 -0.05 15.13 6.93
C CYS A 171 0.78 14.72 5.70
N ALA A 172 0.63 15.43 4.58
CA ALA A 172 1.39 15.20 3.35
C ALA A 172 2.90 15.48 3.52
N VAL A 173 3.25 16.54 4.24
CA VAL A 173 4.60 17.10 4.35
C VAL A 173 4.88 17.61 5.75
N ASN A 174 6.14 17.91 6.07
CA ASN A 174 6.49 18.54 7.34
C ASN A 174 6.13 20.04 7.38
N GLY A 175 6.37 20.69 8.53
CA GLY A 175 6.08 22.12 8.74
C GLY A 175 6.85 23.10 7.84
N GLU A 176 7.86 22.64 7.08
CA GLU A 176 8.56 23.43 6.06
C GLU A 176 8.01 23.18 4.64
N GLY A 177 6.95 22.38 4.50
CA GLY A 177 6.38 21.98 3.22
C GLY A 177 7.22 20.93 2.48
N ARG A 178 8.13 20.23 3.17
CA ARG A 178 9.00 19.21 2.56
C ARG A 178 8.48 17.81 2.83
N ALA A 179 8.46 16.98 1.78
CA ALA A 179 8.25 15.55 1.90
C ALA A 179 9.30 14.92 2.84
N GLN A 180 8.88 13.91 3.58
CA GLN A 180 9.73 13.15 4.48
C GLN A 180 9.73 11.69 4.07
N ALA A 181 10.89 11.03 4.17
CA ALA A 181 10.95 9.58 4.08
C ALA A 181 10.25 8.97 5.29
N SER A 182 9.04 8.43 5.11
CA SER A 182 8.21 7.91 6.18
C SER A 182 8.12 6.38 6.06
N MET A 183 8.74 5.64 7.00
CA MET A 183 8.84 4.17 6.91
C MET A 183 7.71 3.38 7.62
N GLY A 184 6.63 4.05 8.04
CA GLY A 184 5.38 3.41 8.47
C GLY A 184 4.76 3.92 9.78
N GLY A 185 3.46 3.68 9.92
CA GLY A 185 2.69 3.81 11.16
C GLY A 185 2.30 2.42 11.70
N LEU A 186 2.36 2.23 13.02
CA LEU A 186 1.97 0.99 13.68
C LEU A 186 0.44 0.90 13.78
N GLN A 187 -0.17 -0.13 13.17
CA GLN A 187 -1.58 -0.47 13.42
C GLN A 187 -1.69 -1.57 14.47
N TYR A 188 -2.44 -1.32 15.54
CA TYR A 188 -2.96 -2.37 16.40
C TYR A 188 -4.27 -2.90 15.81
N SER A 189 -4.30 -4.19 15.45
CA SER A 189 -5.51 -4.90 15.09
C SER A 189 -6.44 -4.97 16.31
N LEU A 190 -7.33 -3.99 16.49
CA LEU A 190 -8.47 -4.15 17.37
C LEU A 190 -9.33 -5.29 16.81
N SER A 191 -9.65 -6.26 17.67
CA SER A 191 -10.36 -7.49 17.32
C SER A 191 -11.77 -7.19 16.80
N GLN A 192 -11.91 -6.85 15.53
CA GLN A 192 -13.19 -7.00 14.85
C GLN A 192 -13.28 -8.46 14.41
N ARG A 193 -14.27 -9.18 14.92
CA ARG A 193 -14.57 -10.56 14.55
C ARG A 193 -15.20 -10.60 13.15
N SER A 194 -14.47 -10.09 12.16
CA SER A 194 -14.88 -10.13 10.76
C SER A 194 -14.29 -11.38 10.13
N ARG A 195 -15.13 -12.18 9.47
CA ARG A 195 -14.69 -13.42 8.82
C ARG A 195 -14.04 -13.06 7.50
N MET A 196 -12.73 -13.28 7.40
CA MET A 196 -11.98 -13.12 6.15
C MET A 196 -12.35 -14.20 5.10
N LEU A 197 -13.02 -15.27 5.52
CA LEU A 197 -13.33 -16.49 4.76
C LEU A 197 -14.66 -17.11 5.23
#